data_AF-A0A959A048-F1
#
_entry.id   AF-A0A959A048-F1
#
_cell.length_a   1.000
_cell.length_b   1.000
_cell.length_c   1.000
_cell.angle_alpha   90.00
_cell.angle_beta   90.00
_cell.angle_gamma   90.00
#
_symmetry.space_group_name_H-M   'P 1'
#
loop_
_entity.id
_entity.type
_entity.pdbx_description
1 polymer ?
#
loop_
_entity_poly.entity_id
_entity_poly.type
_entity_poly.pdbx_seq_one_letter_code
_entity_poly.pdbx_strand_id
1 'polypeptide(L)' 'MIKIDARHKGLLLEALEELMYKLSLELDGLKGQPLSRSRKELTQKQAQIEELQHLVSSSSPE' A
#
# COMPACT_ATOMS: atom_id res chain seq x y z
N MET A 1 -18.88 0.03 -3.11
CA MET A 1 -18.60 -0.42 -1.74
C MET A 1 -18.01 -1.82 -1.85
N ILE A 2 -16.73 -1.98 -1.51
CA ILE A 2 -16.07 -3.29 -1.55
C ILE A 2 -16.64 -4.10 -0.37
N LYS A 3 -17.12 -5.31 -0.66
CA LYS A 3 -17.52 -6.27 0.36
C LYS A 3 -16.34 -7.20 0.58
N ILE A 4 -15.87 -7.28 1.81
CA ILE A 4 -14.73 -8.13 2.19
C ILE A 4 -15.23 -9.04 3.29
N ASP A 5 -15.09 -10.36 3.08
CA ASP A 5 -15.33 -11.34 4.13
C ASP A 5 -14.45 -10.99 5.34
N ALA A 6 -15.08 -10.81 6.50
CA ALA A 6 -14.42 -10.40 7.74
C ALA A 6 -13.21 -11.29 8.09
N ARG A 7 -13.23 -12.56 7.69
CA ARG A 7 -12.14 -13.53 7.93
C ARG A 7 -10.87 -13.20 7.16
N HIS A 8 -10.99 -12.57 5.99
CA HIS A 8 -9.85 -12.25 5.12
C HIS A 8 -9.35 -10.82 5.31
N LYS A 9 -10.14 -9.96 5.96
CA LYS A 9 -9.80 -8.54 6.16
C LYS A 9 -8.45 -8.35 6.85
N GLY A 10 -8.18 -9.11 7.93
CA GLY A 10 -6.90 -9.04 8.64
C GLY A 10 -5.72 -9.43 7.74
N LEU A 11 -5.83 -10.57 7.07
CA LEU A 11 -4.79 -11.06 6.15
C LEU A 11 -4.51 -10.08 5.00
N LEU A 12 -5.54 -9.42 4.47
CA LEU A 12 -5.38 -8.41 3.43
C LEU A 12 -4.65 -7.17 3.94
N LEU A 13 -4.97 -6.71 5.16
CA LEU A 13 -4.29 -5.56 5.76
C LEU A 13 -2.81 -5.89 6.03
N GLU A 14 -2.51 -7.06 6.59
CA GLU A 14 -1.13 -7.53 6.81
C GLU A 14 -0.34 -7.58 5.50
N ALA A 15 -0.92 -8.13 4.43
CA ALA A 15 -0.28 -8.18 3.12
C ALA A 15 0.00 -6.78 2.56
N LEU A 16 -0.93 -5.83 2.72
CA LEU A 16 -0.75 -4.44 2.28
C LEU A 16 0.32 -3.72 3.12
N GLU A 17 0.40 -3.98 4.41
CA GLU A 17 1.46 -3.47 5.30
C GLU A 17 2.83 -4.00 4.88
N GLU A 18 2.95 -5.29 4.56
CA GLU A 18 4.20 -5.86 4.08
C GLU A 18 4.64 -5.25 2.73
N LEU A 19 3.70 -5.01 1.81
CA LEU A 19 3.97 -4.33 0.54
C LEU A 19 4.41 -2.87 0.76
N MET A 20 3.76 -2.16 1.67
CA MET A 20 4.13 -0.80 2.06
C MET A 20 5.56 -0.75 2.62
N TYR A 21 5.90 -1.69 3.51
CA TYR A 21 7.23 -1.81 4.07
C TYR A 21 8.29 -2.03 2.98
N LYS A 22 8.08 -2.98 2.06
CA LYS A 22 9.01 -3.23 0.95
C LYS A 22 9.22 -2.00 0.07
N LEU A 23 8.15 -1.30 -0.29
CA LEU A 23 8.25 -0.05 -1.04
C LEU A 23 9.00 1.04 -0.28
N SER A 24 8.82 1.13 1.04
CA SER A 24 9.57 2.10 1.85
C SER A 24 11.08 1.87 1.79
N LEU A 25 11.52 0.60 1.77
CA LEU A 25 12.93 0.25 1.64
C LEU A 25 13.50 0.64 0.27
N GLU A 26 12.74 0.40 -0.80
CA GLU A 26 13.13 0.80 -2.16
C GLU A 26 13.22 2.32 -2.31
N LEU A 27 12.25 3.06 -1.74
CA LEU A 27 12.24 4.52 -1.75
C LEU A 27 13.35 5.13 -0.91
N ASP A 28 13.70 4.53 0.22
CA ASP A 28 14.80 5.01 1.08
C ASP A 28 16.14 4.94 0.34
N GLY A 29 16.37 3.88 -0.45
CA GLY A 29 17.54 3.77 -1.33
C GLY A 29 17.64 4.87 -2.40
N LEU A 30 16.54 5.56 -2.71
CA LEU A 30 16.46 6.66 -3.67
C LEU A 30 16.40 8.04 -3.00
N LYS A 31 16.48 8.11 -1.67
CA LYS A 31 16.38 9.36 -0.91
C LYS A 31 17.55 10.29 -1.22
N GLY A 32 17.25 11.57 -1.41
CA GLY A 32 18.25 12.59 -1.80
C GLY A 32 18.69 12.51 -3.27
N GLN A 33 18.29 11.47 -4.01
CA GLN A 33 18.52 11.40 -5.45
C GLN A 33 17.52 12.27 -6.23
N PRO A 34 17.85 12.66 -7.49
CA PRO A 34 16.93 13.36 -8.37
C PRO A 34 15.60 12.60 -8.53
N LEU A 35 14.54 13.34 -8.85
CA LEU A 35 13.20 12.78 -9.05
C LEU A 35 13.14 11.97 -10.36
N SER A 36 13.66 10.74 -10.32
CA SER A 36 13.66 9.81 -11.44
C SER A 36 12.26 9.27 -11.72
N ARG A 37 12.07 8.71 -12.92
CA ARG A 37 10.84 8.01 -13.29
C ARG A 37 10.51 6.89 -12.29
N SER A 38 11.51 6.08 -11.91
CA SER A 38 11.35 5.00 -10.95
C SER A 38 10.89 5.51 -9.59
N ARG A 39 11.47 6.61 -9.10
CA ARG A 39 11.04 7.22 -7.83
C ARG A 39 9.58 7.67 -7.88
N LYS A 40 9.14 8.28 -9.00
CA LYS A 40 7.73 8.67 -9.20
C LYS A 40 6.79 7.46 -9.21
N GLU A 41 7.17 6.40 -9.91
CA GLU A 41 6.39 5.17 -9.99
C GLU A 41 6.26 4.49 -8.62
N LEU A 42 7.34 4.44 -7.84
CA LEU A 42 7.33 3.91 -6.48
C LEU A 42 6.48 4.75 -5.52
N THR A 43 6.58 6.09 -5.57
CA THR A 43 5.72 6.98 -4.78
C THR A 43 4.25 6.83 -5.18
N GLN A 44 3.95 6.65 -6.46
CA GLN A 44 2.57 6.41 -6.90
C GLN A 44 2.03 5.07 -6.39
N LYS A 45 2.85 4.00 -6.41
CA LYS A 45 2.50 2.70 -5.84
C LYS A 45 2.23 2.78 -4.34
N GLN A 46 3.03 3.57 -3.62
CA GLN A 46 2.84 3.83 -2.20
C GLN A 46 1.45 4.43 -1.95
N ALA A 47 1.08 5.49 -2.67
CA ALA A 47 -0.23 6.13 -2.54
C ALA A 47 -1.40 5.18 -2.87
N GLN A 48 -1.23 4.31 -3.88
CA GLN A 48 -2.24 3.32 -4.24
C GLN A 48 -2.45 2.28 -3.13
N ILE A 49 -1.38 1.85 -2.45
CA ILE A 49 -1.50 0.90 -1.34
C ILE A 49 -2.13 1.56 -0.12
N GLU A 50 -1.79 2.82 0.18
CA GLU A 50 -2.47 3.60 1.23
C GLU A 50 -3.98 3.70 0.95
N GLU A 51 -4.37 4.01 -0.29
CA GLU A 51 -5.79 4.06 -0.68
C GLU A 51 -6.46 2.69 -0.50
N LEU A 52 -5.82 1.60 -0.92
CA LEU A 52 -6.33 0.24 -0.72
C LEU A 52 -6.46 -0.12 0.77
N GLN A 53 -5.49 0.23 1.61
CA GLN A 53 -5.57 0.03 3.06
C GLN A 53 -6.77 0.77 3.65
N HIS A 54 -7.00 2.03 3.23
CA HIS A 54 -8.18 2.79 3.67
C HIS A 54 -9.49 2.12 3.21
N LEU A 55 -9.55 1.63 1.97
CA LEU A 55 -10.73 0.94 1.44
C LEU A 55 -11.00 -0.38 2.17
N VAL A 56 -9.98 -1.17 2.45
CA VAL A 56 -10.10 -2.44 3.20
C VAL A 56 -10.46 -2.17 4.66
N SER A 57 -9.85 -1.15 5.28
CA SER A 57 -10.14 -0.77 6.67
C SER A 57 -11.59 -0.28 6.82
N SER A 58 -12.10 0.50 5.86
CA SER A 58 -13.47 1.03 5.84
C SER A 58 -14.52 0.07 5.28
N SER A 59 -14.12 -1.08 4.71
CA SER A 59 -15.09 -2.04 4.16
C SER A 59 -15.95 -2.65 5.26
N SER A 60 -17.26 -2.71 5.01
CA SER A 60 -18.18 -3.45 5.86
C SER A 60 -18.00 -4.96 5.65
N PRO A 61 -18.14 -5.77 6.72
CA PRO A 61 -18.13 -7.22 6.59
C PRO A 61 -19.29 -7.68 5.71
N GLU A 62 -19.04 -8.73 4.93
CA GLU A 62 -20.05 -9.45 4.14
C GLU A 62 -20.86 -10.44 5.00
#